data_AF-A0A962ZAB6-F1
#
_entry.id   AF-A0A962ZAB6-F1
#
_cell.length_a   1.000
_cell.length_b   1.000
_cell.length_c   1.000
_cell.angle_alpha   90.00
_cell.angle_beta   90.00
_cell.angle_gamma   90.00
#
_symmetry.space_group_name_H-M   'P 1'
#
loop_
_entity.id
_entity.type
_entity.pdbx_description
1 polymer ?
#
loop_
_entity_poly.entity_id
_entity_poly.type
_entity_poly.pdbx_seq_one_letter_code
_entity_poly.pdbx_strand_id
1 'polypeptide(L)'
;PAHVRHSPQRPQEGSIGLVVEPPRPEGALDAMEWYCFECRHLVHRAELDLESIVEDLPPIYKAFYADEKARTCPNCGTLHPGKEP
;
A
#
# COMPACT_ATOMS: atom_id res chain seq x y z
N PRO A 1 -3.32 -15.54 -5.54
CA PRO A 1 -4.13 -15.29 -6.76
C PRO A 1 -4.05 -13.82 -7.16
N ALA A 2 -4.36 -13.47 -8.41
CA ALA A 2 -4.42 -12.08 -8.83
C ALA A 2 -5.42 -11.27 -7.97
N HIS A 3 -5.10 -10.00 -7.74
CA HIS A 3 -5.91 -9.03 -6.98
C HIS A 3 -6.18 -9.37 -5.50
N VAL A 4 -5.62 -10.44 -4.94
CA VAL A 4 -5.66 -10.68 -3.49
C VAL A 4 -4.83 -9.62 -2.79
N ARG A 5 -5.48 -8.81 -1.95
CA ARG A 5 -4.82 -7.79 -1.15
C ARG A 5 -3.89 -8.44 -0.14
N HIS A 6 -2.66 -7.95 -0.05
CA HIS A 6 -1.63 -8.52 0.80
C HIS A 6 -0.74 -7.41 1.36
N SER A 7 -0.27 -7.60 2.59
CA SER A 7 0.66 -6.68 3.27
C SER A 7 1.80 -7.51 3.86
N PRO A 8 2.90 -7.71 3.12
CA PRO A 8 4.00 -8.56 3.56
C PRO A 8 4.63 -8.06 4.87
N GLN A 9 4.69 -8.92 5.89
CA GLN A 9 5.35 -8.65 7.16
C GLN A 9 6.59 -9.54 7.30
N ARG A 10 7.75 -8.96 7.63
CA ARG A 10 9.03 -9.69 7.70
C ARG A 10 9.75 -9.42 9.04
N PRO A 11 9.23 -9.92 10.17
CA PRO A 11 9.76 -9.58 11.51
C PRO A 11 11.10 -10.23 11.85
N GLN A 12 11.49 -11.31 11.16
CA GLN A 12 12.70 -12.06 11.46
C GLN A 12 13.93 -11.46 10.75
N GLU A 13 14.86 -10.96 11.55
CA GLU A 13 16.17 -10.49 11.07
C GLU A 13 16.93 -11.61 10.34
N GLY A 14 17.60 -11.26 9.25
CA GLY A 14 18.37 -12.22 8.43
C GLY A 14 17.54 -13.21 7.60
N SER A 15 16.20 -13.13 7.65
CA SER A 15 15.34 -13.96 6.80
C SER A 15 15.46 -13.58 5.31
N ILE A 16 15.31 -14.58 4.43
CA ILE A 16 15.36 -14.40 2.97
C ILE A 16 14.02 -14.84 2.38
N GLY A 17 13.43 -14.01 1.52
CA GLY A 17 12.22 -14.35 0.77
C GLY A 17 12.42 -14.09 -0.72
N LEU A 18 12.30 -15.12 -1.55
CA LEU A 18 12.29 -15.00 -3.00
C LEU A 18 10.88 -14.60 -3.46
N VAL A 19 10.79 -13.51 -4.23
CA VAL A 19 9.57 -13.03 -4.85
C VAL A 19 9.79 -13.01 -6.37
N VAL A 20 8.81 -13.52 -7.12
CA VAL A 20 8.85 -13.55 -8.59
C VAL A 20 7.55 -12.97 -9.10
N GLU A 21 7.66 -11.89 -9.86
CA GLU A 21 6.53 -11.15 -10.45
C GLU A 21 6.84 -10.85 -11.93
N PRO A 22 5.87 -11.00 -12.84
CA PRO A 22 6.04 -10.59 -14.23
C PRO A 22 5.89 -9.06 -14.37
N PRO A 23 6.56 -8.44 -15.37
CA PRO A 23 6.30 -7.05 -15.71
C PRO A 23 4.83 -6.87 -16.14
N ARG A 24 4.25 -5.71 -15.82
CA ARG A 24 2.90 -5.37 -16.24
C ARG A 24 2.88 -4.96 -17.71
N PRO A 25 1.85 -5.36 -18.48
CA PRO A 25 1.53 -4.70 -19.74
C PRO A 25 1.18 -3.22 -19.51
N GLU A 26 1.42 -2.37 -20.50
CA GLU A 26 1.04 -0.95 -20.47
C GLU A 26 -0.44 -0.77 -20.09
N GLY A 27 -0.71 0.11 -19.12
CA GLY A 27 -2.05 0.38 -18.60
C GLY A 27 -2.62 -0.67 -17.64
N ALA A 28 -1.90 -1.76 -17.36
CA ALA A 28 -2.28 -2.73 -16.32
C ALA A 28 -1.79 -2.27 -14.95
N LEU A 29 -2.55 -1.37 -14.33
CA LEU A 29 -2.16 -0.67 -13.09
C LEU A 29 -2.06 -1.61 -11.88
N ASP A 30 -1.01 -1.40 -11.10
CA ASP A 30 -0.93 -1.88 -9.72
C ASP A 30 -1.60 -0.87 -8.78
N ALA A 31 -1.80 -1.27 -7.52
CA ALA A 31 -2.35 -0.37 -6.53
C ALA A 31 -1.87 -0.67 -5.11
N MET A 32 -1.73 0.42 -4.36
CA MET A 32 -1.49 0.44 -2.92
C MET A 32 -2.78 0.83 -2.20
N GLU A 33 -3.16 0.08 -1.18
CA GLU A 33 -4.37 0.34 -0.40
C GLU A 33 -4.07 0.36 1.10
N TRP A 34 -4.78 1.24 1.81
CA TRP A 34 -4.78 1.31 3.27
C TRP A 34 -6.19 1.14 3.78
N TYR A 35 -6.32 0.41 4.89
CA TYR A 35 -7.59 0.09 5.51
C TYR A 35 -7.65 0.60 6.94
N CYS A 36 -8.84 1.01 7.37
CA CYS A 36 -9.04 1.58 8.69
C CYS A 36 -8.85 0.51 9.77
N PHE A 37 -8.07 0.83 10.80
CA PHE A 37 -7.81 -0.09 11.91
C PHE A 37 -9.03 -0.31 12.82
N GLU A 38 -9.97 0.65 12.82
CA GLU A 38 -11.20 0.56 13.62
C GLU A 38 -12.31 -0.20 12.87
N CYS A 39 -12.69 0.27 11.67
CA CYS A 39 -13.85 -0.26 10.96
C CYS A 39 -13.54 -1.09 9.71
N ARG A 40 -12.25 -1.28 9.37
CA ARG A 40 -11.77 -2.04 8.19
C ARG A 40 -12.23 -1.47 6.84
N HIS A 41 -12.79 -0.27 6.81
CA HIS A 41 -13.14 0.40 5.56
C HIS A 41 -11.88 0.82 4.80
N LEU A 42 -11.96 0.85 3.46
CA LEU A 42 -10.88 1.35 2.61
C LEU A 42 -10.66 2.84 2.91
N VAL A 43 -9.47 3.22 3.35
CA VAL A 43 -9.11 4.60 3.66
C VAL A 43 -8.61 5.31 2.41
N HIS A 44 -7.69 4.67 1.70
CA HIS A 44 -7.07 5.25 0.52
C HIS A 44 -6.65 4.15 -0.46
N ARG A 45 -6.75 4.45 -1.77
CA ARG A 45 -6.25 3.64 -2.87
C ARG A 45 -5.48 4.55 -3.82
N ALA A 46 -4.24 4.20 -4.09
CA ALA A 46 -3.41 4.83 -5.11
C ALA A 46 -3.11 3.81 -6.21
N GLU A 47 -3.38 4.18 -7.46
CA GLU A 47 -3.10 3.35 -8.64
C GLU A 47 -1.89 3.91 -9.37
N LEU A 48 -1.05 3.03 -9.92
CA LEU A 48 0.15 3.42 -10.66
C LEU A 48 0.45 2.41 -11.77
N ASP A 49 1.01 2.91 -12.86
CA ASP A 49 1.69 2.08 -13.84
C ASP A 49 3.10 1.79 -13.29
N LEU A 50 3.35 0.54 -12.92
CA LEU A 50 4.50 0.16 -12.10
C LEU A 50 5.65 -0.32 -12.99
N GLU A 51 6.71 0.46 -13.06
CA GLU A 51 7.92 0.12 -13.83
C GLU A 51 9.09 -0.30 -12.91
N SER A 52 9.25 0.37 -11.77
CA SER A 52 10.28 0.11 -10.77
C SER A 52 9.73 0.18 -9.35
N ILE A 53 9.66 -0.99 -8.70
CA ILE A 53 9.24 -1.10 -7.29
C ILE A 53 10.08 -0.20 -6.35
N VAL A 54 11.37 -0.04 -6.65
CA VAL A 54 12.32 0.70 -5.80
C VAL A 54 12.11 2.21 -5.91
N GLU A 55 11.75 2.71 -7.09
CA GLU A 55 11.63 4.15 -7.34
C GLU A 55 10.17 4.63 -7.21
N ASP A 56 9.21 3.83 -7.67
CA ASP A 56 7.83 4.26 -7.86
C ASP A 56 6.98 4.14 -6.59
N LEU A 57 7.21 3.10 -5.78
CA LEU A 57 6.43 2.89 -4.55
C LEU A 57 6.77 3.88 -3.42
N PRO A 58 8.04 4.28 -3.18
CA PRO A 58 8.34 5.19 -2.09
C PRO A 58 7.64 6.54 -2.10
N PRO A 59 7.53 7.24 -3.24
CA PRO A 59 6.71 8.45 -3.33
C PRO A 59 5.26 8.22 -2.93
N ILE A 60 4.65 7.10 -3.32
CA ILE A 60 3.23 6.79 -3.05
C ILE A 60 2.96 6.68 -1.54
N TYR A 61 3.72 5.84 -0.82
CA TYR A 61 3.48 5.69 0.61
C TYR A 61 3.90 6.94 1.40
N LYS A 62 4.93 7.69 0.95
CA LYS A 62 5.31 8.96 1.58
C LYS A 62 4.20 10.02 1.45
N ALA A 63 3.57 10.11 0.27
CA ALA A 63 2.45 11.01 0.05
C ALA A 63 1.27 10.67 0.98
N PHE A 64 0.93 9.39 1.10
CA PHE A 64 -0.09 8.95 2.06
C PHE A 64 0.28 9.30 3.51
N TYR A 65 1.52 9.05 3.95
CA TYR A 65 1.93 9.34 5.32
C TYR A 65 1.87 10.83 5.67
N ALA A 66 2.18 11.71 4.71
CA ALA A 66 2.20 13.16 4.90
C ALA A 66 0.81 13.83 4.82
N ASP A 67 -0.22 13.13 4.33
CA ASP A 67 -1.55 13.70 4.12
C ASP A 67 -2.57 13.14 5.15
N GLU A 68 -2.87 13.93 6.19
CA GLU A 68 -3.88 13.57 7.18
C GLU A 68 -5.26 13.34 6.58
N LYS A 69 -5.64 14.09 5.53
CA LYS A 69 -6.93 13.93 4.88
C LYS A 69 -6.98 12.59 4.15
N ALA A 70 -5.93 12.23 3.43
CA ALA A 70 -5.82 10.93 2.78
C ALA A 70 -5.81 9.78 3.80
N ARG A 71 -5.30 10.01 5.01
CA ARG A 71 -5.27 9.04 6.13
C ARG A 71 -6.57 8.99 6.93
N THR A 72 -7.47 9.95 6.78
CA THR A 72 -8.71 9.99 7.55
C THR A 72 -9.73 9.05 6.94
N CYS A 73 -10.18 8.06 7.71
CA CYS A 73 -11.17 7.09 7.24
C CYS A 73 -12.47 7.80 6.83
N PRO A 74 -12.95 7.62 5.58
CA PRO A 74 -14.16 8.31 5.11
C PRO A 74 -15.44 7.76 5.74
N ASN A 75 -15.38 6.58 6.38
CA ASN A 75 -16.55 5.95 6.99
C ASN A 75 -16.74 6.33 8.47
N CYS A 76 -15.66 6.40 9.26
CA CYS A 76 -15.74 6.61 10.71
C CYS A 76 -14.90 7.79 11.24
N GLY A 77 -14.16 8.49 10.37
CA GLY A 77 -13.32 9.63 10.77
C GLY A 77 -12.04 9.26 11.52
N THR A 78 -11.80 7.98 11.81
CA THR A 78 -10.55 7.53 12.45
C THR A 78 -9.35 7.84 11.55
N LEU A 79 -8.35 8.51 12.11
CA LEU A 79 -7.08 8.77 11.42
C LEU A 79 -6.25 7.48 11.37
N HIS A 80 -5.85 7.05 10.18
CA HIS A 80 -4.94 5.92 9.98
C HIS A 80 -3.55 6.26 10.54
N PRO A 81 -2.90 5.35 11.28
CA PRO A 81 -1.67 5.65 12.02
C PRO A 81 -0.47 5.96 11.11
N GLY A 82 -0.49 5.46 9.87
CA GLY A 82 0.46 5.83 8.83
C GLY A 82 1.57 4.78 8.71
N LYS A 83 2.83 5.20 8.83
CA LYS A 83 4.00 4.32 8.69
C LYS A 83 4.11 3.31 9.83
N GLU A 84 3.78 3.73 11.04
CA GLU A 84 3.90 2.92 12.26
C GLU A 84 2.50 2.79 12.87
N PRO A 85 1.93 1.57 12.92
CA PRO A 85 0.63 1.32 13.52
C PRO A 85 0.62 1.40 15.04
#